data_AF-U4TGU3-F1
#
_entry.id   AF-U4TGU3-F1
#
_cell.length_a   1.000
_cell.length_b   1.000
_cell.length_c   1.000
_cell.angle_alpha   90.00
_cell.angle_beta   90.00
_cell.angle_gamma   90.00
#
_symmetry.space_group_name_H-M   'P 1'
#
loop_
_entity.id
_entity.type
_entity.pdbx_description
1 polymer ?
#
loop_
_entity_poly.entity_id
_entity_poly.type
_entity_poly.pdbx_seq_one_letter_code
_entity_poly.pdbx_strand_id
1 'polypeptide(L)'
;MTGEMTIPVMQTKEYSAGDVGKRLGITAQRVGRLATVIGLKAEQPGQNEYGRWAASKSQHSDKEVPTWLYTDKGLAEIKAEAKKEGYINV
;
A
#
# COMPACT_ATOMS: atom_id res chain seq x y z
N MET A 1 19.91 21.81 -29.66
CA MET A 1 19.20 22.43 -28.52
C MET A 1 18.82 21.30 -27.57
N THR A 2 19.33 21.41 -26.35
CA THR A 2 19.16 20.65 -25.11
C THR A 2 18.33 19.36 -25.15
N GLY A 3 18.99 18.23 -24.91
CA GLY A 3 18.34 16.94 -24.65
C GLY A 3 17.64 16.93 -23.30
N GLU A 4 16.32 16.81 -23.32
CA GLU A 4 15.56 16.42 -22.14
C GLU A 4 15.81 14.93 -21.88
N MET A 5 16.78 14.64 -21.01
CA MET A 5 16.82 13.35 -20.33
C MET A 5 15.66 13.34 -19.35
N THR A 6 14.52 12.81 -19.77
CA THR A 6 13.45 12.45 -18.84
C THR A 6 14.02 11.33 -17.97
N ILE A 7 14.39 11.66 -16.74
CA ILE A 7 14.72 10.64 -15.75
C ILE A 7 13.47 9.77 -15.69
N PRO A 8 13.53 8.46 -16.01
CA PRO A 8 12.41 7.59 -15.73
C PRO A 8 12.30 7.62 -14.21
N VAL A 9 11.35 8.41 -13.69
CA VAL A 9 10.97 8.35 -12.29
C VAL A 9 10.57 6.90 -12.12
N MET A 10 11.42 6.09 -11.49
CA MET A 10 11.15 4.69 -11.24
C MET A 10 9.89 4.70 -10.40
N GLN A 11 8.74 4.53 -11.05
CA GLN A 11 7.45 4.45 -10.39
C GLN A 11 7.53 3.21 -9.54
N THR A 12 7.77 3.41 -8.25
CA THR A 12 7.75 2.34 -7.27
C THR A 12 6.38 1.71 -7.38
N LYS A 13 6.30 0.40 -7.61
CA LYS A 13 5.01 -0.26 -7.77
C LYS A 13 4.22 -0.11 -6.48
N GLU A 14 2.99 0.36 -6.63
CA GLU A 14 2.08 0.61 -5.52
C GLU A 14 0.90 -0.35 -5.62
N TYR A 15 0.46 -0.84 -4.48
CA TYR A 15 -0.57 -1.85 -4.38
C TYR A 15 -1.68 -1.34 -3.45
N SER A 16 -2.92 -1.49 -3.86
CA SER A 16 -4.03 -1.29 -2.92
C SER A 16 -4.01 -2.39 -1.86
N ALA A 17 -4.72 -2.18 -0.73
CA ALA A 17 -4.95 -3.24 0.24
C ALA A 17 -5.58 -4.50 -0.40
N GLY A 18 -6.39 -4.32 -1.45
CA GLY A 18 -6.95 -5.41 -2.24
C GLY A 18 -5.92 -6.20 -3.03
N ASP A 19 -4.97 -5.52 -3.67
CA ASP A 19 -3.90 -6.17 -4.43
C ASP A 19 -2.95 -6.93 -3.51
N VAL A 20 -2.57 -6.32 -2.38
CA VAL A 20 -1.78 -7.00 -1.33
C VAL A 20 -2.53 -8.23 -0.81
N GLY A 21 -3.83 -8.09 -0.51
CA GLY A 21 -4.65 -9.19 -0.03
C GLY A 21 -4.69 -10.37 -1.02
N LYS A 22 -4.95 -10.09 -2.31
CA LYS A 22 -4.93 -11.09 -3.38
C LYS A 22 -3.59 -11.83 -3.47
N ARG A 23 -2.48 -11.10 -3.37
CA ARG A 23 -1.11 -11.69 -3.41
C ARG A 23 -0.81 -12.59 -2.21
N LEU A 24 -1.38 -12.28 -1.06
CA LEU A 24 -1.16 -13.02 0.18
C LEU A 24 -2.25 -14.07 0.46
N GLY A 25 -3.32 -14.13 -0.33
CA GLY A 25 -4.47 -14.99 -0.06
C GLY A 25 -5.33 -14.55 1.13
N ILE A 26 -5.30 -13.26 1.49
CA ILE A 26 -6.08 -12.69 2.60
C ILE A 26 -6.99 -11.54 2.11
N THR A 27 -7.92 -11.10 2.95
CA THR A 27 -8.84 -10.01 2.58
C THR A 27 -8.16 -8.64 2.71
N ALA A 28 -8.61 -7.67 1.89
CA ALA A 28 -8.13 -6.28 1.96
C ALA A 28 -8.33 -5.66 3.36
N GLN A 29 -9.44 -6.01 4.03
CA GLN A 29 -9.73 -5.56 5.39
C GLN A 29 -8.68 -6.08 6.39
N ARG A 30 -8.25 -7.34 6.27
CA ARG A 30 -7.18 -7.89 7.11
C ARG A 30 -5.86 -7.15 6.87
N VAL A 31 -5.50 -6.90 5.62
CA VAL A 31 -4.31 -6.08 5.29
C VAL A 31 -4.38 -4.71 5.98
N GLY A 32 -5.52 -4.03 5.89
CA GLY A 32 -5.72 -2.74 6.55
C GLY A 32 -5.60 -2.82 8.07
N ARG A 33 -6.13 -3.86 8.70
CA ARG A 33 -6.01 -4.10 10.15
C ARG A 33 -4.57 -4.36 10.56
N LEU A 34 -3.87 -5.25 9.85
CA LEU A 34 -2.45 -5.55 10.11
C LEU A 34 -1.61 -4.27 10.01
N ALA A 35 -1.79 -3.48 8.94
CA ALA A 35 -1.08 -2.22 8.75
C ALA A 35 -1.29 -1.22 9.90
N THR A 36 -2.49 -1.18 10.48
CA THR A 36 -2.76 -0.34 11.66
C THR A 36 -2.11 -0.91 12.93
N VAL A 37 -2.18 -2.23 13.15
CA VAL A 37 -1.62 -2.90 14.34
C VAL A 37 -0.11 -2.71 14.44
N ILE A 38 0.61 -2.84 13.33
CA ILE A 38 2.07 -2.65 13.30
C ILE A 38 2.51 -1.19 13.11
N GLY A 39 1.57 -0.25 13.00
CA GLY A 39 1.89 1.16 12.79
C GLY A 39 2.60 1.45 11.46
N LEU A 40 2.33 0.68 10.41
CA LEU A 40 3.05 0.76 9.13
C LEU A 40 2.75 2.04 8.34
N LYS A 41 1.56 2.62 8.54
CA LYS A 41 1.11 3.80 7.79
C LYS A 41 1.76 5.06 8.32
N ALA A 42 2.22 5.92 7.42
CA ALA A 42 2.66 7.26 7.77
C ALA A 42 1.48 8.11 8.27
N GLU A 43 1.79 9.22 8.93
CA GLU A 43 0.79 10.25 9.24
C GLU A 43 0.13 10.76 7.95
N GLN A 44 -1.17 11.04 8.03
CA GLN A 44 -1.94 11.50 6.89
C GLN A 44 -1.99 13.04 6.86
N PRO A 45 -1.73 13.69 5.70
CA PRO A 45 -1.24 13.14 4.44
C PRO A 45 0.28 12.90 4.48
N GLY A 46 0.75 11.85 3.81
CA GLY A 46 2.18 11.52 3.83
C GLY A 46 2.52 10.20 3.16
N GLN A 47 3.82 9.92 3.14
CA GLN A 47 4.39 8.68 2.62
C GLN A 47 5.60 8.26 3.45
N ASN A 48 5.90 6.97 3.45
CA ASN A 48 7.13 6.41 4.01
C ASN A 48 7.63 5.30 3.07
N GLU A 49 8.64 4.55 3.49
CA GLU A 49 9.18 3.47 2.66
C GLU A 49 8.21 2.31 2.39
N TYR A 50 7.14 2.19 3.20
CA TYR A 50 6.15 1.12 3.13
C TYR A 50 4.92 1.49 2.30
N GLY A 51 4.75 2.76 1.93
CA GLY A 51 3.57 3.20 1.21
C GLY A 51 3.34 4.70 1.23
N ARG A 52 2.21 5.10 0.64
CA ARG A 52 1.74 6.49 0.67
C ARG A 52 0.23 6.59 0.76
N TRP A 53 -0.24 7.71 1.30
CA TRP A 53 -1.63 8.12 1.17
C TRP A 53 -1.89 8.63 -0.25
N ALA A 54 -2.92 8.08 -0.89
CA ALA A 54 -3.44 8.55 -2.17
C ALA A 54 -4.88 9.03 -1.98
N ALA A 55 -5.24 10.14 -2.60
CA ALA A 55 -6.62 10.57 -2.73
C ALA A 55 -7.30 9.69 -3.79
N SER A 56 -8.01 8.64 -3.36
CA SER A 56 -8.83 7.86 -4.30
C SER A 56 -10.18 8.55 -4.46
N LYS A 57 -10.54 8.93 -5.69
CA LYS A 57 -11.92 9.33 -6.00
C LYS A 57 -12.83 8.14 -5.77
N SER A 58 -13.87 8.31 -4.98
CA SER A 58 -14.85 7.25 -4.81
C SER A 58 -15.63 7.07 -6.13
N GLN A 59 -15.85 5.83 -6.57
CA GLN A 59 -16.61 5.54 -7.81
C GLN A 59 -18.07 6.05 -7.77
N HIS A 60 -18.59 6.39 -6.60
CA HIS A 60 -20.01 6.72 -6.37
C HIS A 60 -20.24 8.12 -5.78
N SER A 61 -19.20 8.94 -5.61
CA SER A 61 -19.32 10.29 -5.04
C SER A 61 -18.08 11.12 -5.35
N ASP A 62 -18.25 12.44 -5.49
CA ASP A 62 -17.15 13.41 -5.63
C ASP A 62 -16.23 13.50 -4.41
N LYS A 63 -16.48 12.69 -3.36
CA LYS A 63 -15.64 12.61 -2.17
C LYS A 63 -14.34 11.87 -2.48
N GLU A 64 -13.24 12.53 -2.14
CA GLU A 64 -11.91 11.92 -2.11
C GLU A 64 -11.72 11.23 -0.76
N VAL A 65 -11.53 9.90 -0.80
CA VAL A 65 -11.24 9.12 0.40
C VAL A 65 -9.74 8.82 0.41
N PRO A 66 -9.03 9.13 1.51
CA PRO A 66 -7.63 8.79 1.64
C PRO A 66 -7.46 7.27 1.72
N THR A 67 -6.71 6.72 0.77
CA THR A 67 -6.39 5.30 0.68
C THR A 67 -4.89 5.10 0.79
N TRP A 68 -4.46 4.21 1.67
CA TRP A 68 -3.06 3.83 1.78
C TRP A 68 -2.71 2.83 0.67
N LEU A 69 -1.72 3.18 -0.15
CA LEU A 69 -1.11 2.30 -1.13
C LEU A 69 0.21 1.76 -0.59
N TYR A 70 0.44 0.46 -0.75
CA TYR A 70 1.61 -0.25 -0.24
C TYR A 70 2.68 -0.36 -1.32
N THR A 71 3.95 -0.12 -0.95
CA THR A 71 5.09 -0.48 -1.78
C THR A 71 5.42 -1.98 -1.64
N ASP A 72 6.39 -2.49 -2.39
CA ASP A 72 6.92 -3.84 -2.19
C ASP A 72 7.41 -4.07 -0.74
N LYS A 73 8.04 -3.05 -0.12
CA LYS A 73 8.44 -3.11 1.29
C LYS A 73 7.23 -3.21 2.21
N GLY A 74 6.19 -2.41 1.98
CA GLY A 74 4.97 -2.48 2.78
C GLY A 74 4.28 -3.84 2.66
N LEU A 75 4.24 -4.41 1.45
CA LEU A 75 3.73 -5.76 1.24
C LEU A 75 4.54 -6.80 2.03
N ALA A 76 5.87 -6.69 2.04
CA ALA A 76 6.74 -7.61 2.78
C ALA A 76 6.47 -7.58 4.29
N GLU A 77 6.31 -6.40 4.88
CA GLU A 77 5.96 -6.26 6.30
C GLU A 77 4.58 -6.85 6.61
N ILE A 78 3.58 -6.59 5.78
CA ILE A 78 2.25 -7.19 5.94
C ILE A 78 2.32 -8.71 5.83
N LYS A 79 3.14 -9.24 4.91
CA LYS A 79 3.35 -10.68 4.77
C LYS A 79 3.99 -11.26 6.03
N ALA A 80 5.02 -10.59 6.59
CA ALA A 80 5.67 -11.03 7.81
C ALA A 80 4.69 -11.08 8.98
N GLU A 81 3.87 -10.04 9.14
CA GLU A 81 2.88 -9.99 10.21
C GLU A 81 1.75 -11.00 10.02
N ALA A 82 1.23 -11.13 8.79
CA ALA A 82 0.22 -12.14 8.46
C ALA A 82 0.71 -13.56 8.75
N LYS A 83 2.02 -13.84 8.58
CA LYS A 83 2.62 -15.12 8.93
C LYS A 83 2.68 -15.33 10.44
N LYS A 84 3.09 -14.31 11.21
CA LYS A 84 3.12 -14.39 12.70
C LYS A 84 1.74 -14.68 13.28
N GLU A 85 0.70 -14.06 12.73
CA GLU A 85 -0.69 -14.27 13.13
C GLU A 85 -1.29 -15.60 12.61
N GLY A 86 -0.58 -16.34 11.75
CA GLY A 86 -1.05 -17.61 11.20
C GLY A 86 -2.10 -17.49 10.10
N TYR A 87 -2.25 -16.32 9.47
CA TYR A 87 -3.19 -16.12 8.35
C TYR A 87 -2.68 -16.68 7.03
N ILE A 88 -1.36 -16.90 6.90
CA ILE A 88 -0.73 -17.47 5.72
C ILE A 88 0.20 -18.61 6.12
N ASN A 89 0.07 -19.74 5.43
CA ASN A 89 1.04 -20.82 5.46
C ASN A 89 1.82 -20.74 4.15
N VAL A 90 3.07 -20.28 4.22
CA VAL A 90 4.03 -20.30 3.11
C VAL A 90 5.02 -21.42 3.31
#